data_AF-A0A1I4CKZ5-F1
#
_entry.id   AF-A0A1I4CKZ5-F1
#
_cell.length_a   1.000
_cell.length_b   1.000
_cell.length_c   1.000
_cell.angle_alpha   90.00
_cell.angle_beta   90.00
_cell.angle_gamma   90.00
#
_symmetry.space_group_name_H-M   'P 1'
#
loop_
_entity.id
_entity.type
_entity.pdbx_description
1 polymer ?
#
loop_
_entity_poly.entity_id
_entity_poly.type
_entity_poly.pdbx_seq_one_letter_code
_entity_poly.pdbx_strand_id
1 'polypeptide(L)'
;MSDTQCYYGQMRGRARQLVSKLDDAMNDLVLVEAAVEEVLRADMDNPGELSTTDGADLRQFLDSAQLAVRAAERIANEHVRDVERAMQRLGLMPEKVSA
;
A
#
# COMPACT_ATOMS: atom_id res chain seq x y z
N MET A 1 -6.76 -29.80 13.26
CA MET A 1 -7.04 -28.36 13.09
C MET A 1 -8.39 -28.25 12.43
N SER A 2 -9.34 -27.44 12.96
CA SER A 2 -10.65 -27.31 12.32
C SER A 2 -10.54 -26.49 11.03
N ASP A 3 -11.38 -26.79 10.04
CA ASP A 3 -11.43 -26.07 8.76
C ASP A 3 -11.59 -24.56 8.95
N THR A 4 -12.35 -24.16 9.99
CA THR A 4 -12.52 -22.76 10.40
C THR A 4 -11.21 -22.10 10.82
N GLN A 5 -10.38 -22.78 11.61
CA GLN A 5 -9.08 -22.26 12.03
C GLN A 5 -8.14 -22.04 10.83
N CYS A 6 -8.12 -23.02 9.90
CA CYS A 6 -7.34 -22.92 8.67
C CYS A 6 -7.83 -21.75 7.80
N TYR A 7 -9.14 -21.63 7.61
CA TYR A 7 -9.77 -20.56 6.84
C TYR A 7 -9.39 -19.16 7.35
N TYR A 8 -9.59 -18.89 8.65
CA TYR A 8 -9.24 -17.59 9.23
C TYR A 8 -7.73 -17.33 9.21
N GLY A 9 -6.91 -18.37 9.39
CA GLY A 9 -5.46 -18.27 9.24
C GLY A 9 -5.04 -17.82 7.83
N GLN A 10 -5.64 -18.41 6.80
CA GLN A 10 -5.40 -18.03 5.40
C GLN A 10 -5.88 -16.62 5.09
N MET A 11 -7.08 -16.23 5.54
CA MET A 11 -7.59 -14.87 5.36
C MET A 11 -6.66 -13.82 5.99
N ARG A 12 -6.21 -14.05 7.24
CA ARG A 12 -5.26 -13.17 7.92
C ARG A 12 -3.95 -13.06 7.14
N GLY A 13 -3.44 -14.19 6.64
CA GLY A 13 -2.23 -14.24 5.82
C GLY A 13 -2.36 -13.42 4.54
N ARG A 14 -3.47 -13.60 3.80
CA ARG A 14 -3.75 -12.85 2.57
C ARG A 14 -3.92 -11.35 2.82
N ALA A 15 -4.63 -10.98 3.89
CA ALA A 15 -4.84 -9.58 4.25
C ALA A 15 -3.53 -8.88 4.62
N ARG A 16 -2.65 -9.54 5.39
CA ARG A 16 -1.30 -9.01 5.71
C ARG A 16 -0.41 -8.93 4.47
N GLN A 17 -0.48 -9.92 3.58
CA GLN A 17 0.26 -9.89 2.32
C GLN A 17 -0.19 -8.70 1.45
N LEU A 18 -1.50 -8.40 1.42
CA LEU A 18 -2.00 -7.22 0.72
C LEU A 18 -1.43 -5.92 1.30
N VAL A 19 -1.40 -5.78 2.63
CA VAL A 19 -0.77 -4.61 3.29
C VAL A 19 0.68 -4.46 2.86
N SER A 20 1.47 -5.54 2.93
CA SER A 20 2.88 -5.52 2.49
C SER A 20 3.03 -5.05 1.04
N LYS A 21 2.20 -5.56 0.13
CA LYS A 21 2.27 -5.17 -1.29
C LYS A 21 1.86 -3.71 -1.54
N LEU A 22 0.96 -3.16 -0.72
CA LEU A 22 0.56 -1.76 -0.81
C LEU A 22 1.67 -0.84 -0.29
N ASP A 23 2.39 -1.27 0.75
CA ASP A 23 3.59 -0.59 1.25
C ASP A 23 4.72 -0.59 0.21
N ASP A 24 5.00 -1.75 -0.40
CA ASP A 24 5.96 -1.86 -1.51
C ASP A 24 5.58 -0.91 -2.66
N ALA A 25 4.31 -0.90 -3.07
CA ALA A 25 3.82 -0.01 -4.13
C ALA A 25 3.95 1.48 -3.77
N MET A 26 3.74 1.85 -2.50
CA MET A 26 3.96 3.22 -2.02
C MET A 26 5.43 3.62 -2.15
N ASN A 27 6.34 2.73 -1.76
CA ASN A 27 7.79 2.97 -1.89
C ASN A 27 8.19 3.16 -3.36
N ASP A 28 7.67 2.33 -4.26
CA ASP A 28 7.90 2.48 -5.70
C ASP A 28 7.36 3.82 -6.23
N LEU A 29 6.18 4.27 -5.79
CA LEU A 29 5.64 5.58 -6.17
C LEU A 29 6.49 6.75 -5.68
N VAL A 30 7.13 6.64 -4.51
CA VAL A 30 8.09 7.65 -4.03
C VAL A 30 9.34 7.70 -4.90
N LEU A 31 9.82 6.56 -5.39
CA LEU A 31 10.93 6.52 -6.35
C LEU A 31 10.55 7.14 -7.69
N VAL A 32 9.32 6.90 -8.15
CA VAL A 32 8.77 7.55 -9.36
C VAL A 32 8.69 9.06 -9.18
N GLU A 33 8.29 9.56 -8.00
CA GLU A 33 8.28 10.99 -7.67
C GLU A 33 9.66 11.63 -7.88
N ALA A 34 10.70 11.01 -7.31
CA ALA A 34 12.07 11.50 -7.47
C ALA A 34 12.50 11.55 -8.94
N ALA A 35 12.15 10.52 -9.73
CA ALA A 35 12.46 10.48 -11.15
C ALA A 35 11.71 11.54 -11.96
N VAL A 36 10.43 11.80 -11.64
CA VAL A 36 9.64 12.87 -12.25
C VAL A 36 10.28 14.22 -11.97
N GLU A 37 10.67 14.49 -10.71
CA GLU A 37 11.33 15.76 -10.36
C GLU A 37 12.69 15.93 -11.04
N GLU A 38 13.45 14.85 -11.24
CA GLU A 38 14.71 14.88 -11.98
C GLU A 38 14.49 15.26 -13.45
N VAL A 39 13.51 14.65 -14.11
CA VAL A 39 13.14 14.95 -15.51
C VAL A 39 12.67 16.40 -15.64
N LEU A 40 11.77 16.85 -14.76
CA LEU A 40 11.27 18.22 -14.78
C LEU A 40 12.38 19.25 -14.57
N ARG A 41 13.35 18.96 -13.70
CA ARG A 41 14.50 19.85 -13.50
C ARG A 41 15.40 19.90 -14.74
N ALA A 42 15.69 18.76 -15.35
CA ALA A 42 16.52 18.71 -16.55
C ALA A 42 15.91 19.48 -17.74
N ASP A 43 14.58 19.46 -17.86
CA ASP A 43 13.82 20.19 -18.90
C ASP A 43 13.83 21.72 -18.69
N MET A 44 13.96 22.19 -17.45
CA MET A 44 14.15 23.62 -17.18
C MET A 44 15.55 24.12 -17.56
N ASP A 45 16.58 23.27 -17.42
CA ASP A 45 17.99 23.62 -17.64
C ASP A 45 18.38 23.63 -19.13
N ASN A 46 17.55 23.05 -20.00
CA ASN A 46 17.72 23.01 -21.45
C ASN A 46 16.33 23.11 -22.08
N PRO A 47 16.01 24.12 -22.92
CA PRO A 47 14.64 24.37 -23.39
C PRO A 47 14.02 23.10 -23.97
N GLY A 48 13.19 22.45 -23.15
CA GLY A 48 12.90 21.05 -23.31
C GLY A 48 11.59 20.77 -24.05
N GLU A 49 11.39 19.50 -24.35
CA GLU A 49 10.25 18.97 -25.11
C GLU A 49 9.02 18.77 -24.22
N LEU A 50 9.18 18.78 -22.89
CA LEU A 50 8.08 18.60 -21.95
C LEU A 50 7.34 19.93 -21.76
N SER A 51 6.04 19.97 -22.06
CA SER A 51 5.29 21.19 -21.78
C SER A 51 5.11 21.36 -20.27
N THR A 52 5.01 22.62 -19.81
CA THR A 52 4.71 22.93 -18.41
C THR A 52 3.41 22.27 -17.92
N THR A 53 2.47 22.02 -18.84
CA THR A 53 1.20 21.32 -18.57
C THR A 53 1.44 19.84 -18.29
N ASP A 54 2.26 19.17 -19.09
CA ASP A 54 2.56 17.74 -18.91
C ASP A 54 3.25 17.48 -17.57
N GLY A 55 4.13 18.39 -17.13
CA GLY A 55 4.76 18.29 -15.83
C GLY A 55 3.79 18.46 -14.65
N ALA A 56 2.83 19.38 -14.76
CA ALA A 56 1.78 19.55 -13.76
C ALA A 56 0.86 18.32 -13.71
N ASP A 57 0.50 17.77 -14.86
CA ASP A 57 -0.34 16.57 -14.97
C ASP A 57 0.35 15.34 -14.36
N LEU A 58 1.65 15.15 -14.63
CA LEU A 58 2.44 14.06 -14.03
C LEU A 58 2.42 14.09 -12.51
N ARG A 59 2.67 15.27 -11.91
CA ARG A 59 2.59 15.46 -10.45
C ARG A 59 1.19 15.15 -9.92
N GLN A 60 0.15 15.67 -10.57
CA GLN A 60 -1.23 15.46 -10.15
C GLN A 60 -1.64 13.98 -10.20
N PHE A 61 -1.25 13.25 -11.26
CA PHE A 61 -1.54 11.83 -11.36
C PHE A 61 -0.79 11.01 -10.31
N LEU A 62 0.46 11.37 -10.02
CA LEU A 62 1.24 10.73 -8.98
C LEU A 62 0.64 10.95 -7.59
N ASP A 63 0.27 12.18 -7.24
CA ASP A 63 -0.42 12.51 -5.98
C ASP A 63 -1.71 11.70 -5.82
N SER A 64 -2.48 11.59 -6.91
CA SER A 64 -3.73 10.82 -6.93
C SER A 64 -3.47 9.33 -6.71
N ALA A 65 -2.41 8.77 -7.30
CA ALA A 65 -2.01 7.38 -7.12
C ALA A 65 -1.56 7.11 -5.68
N GLN A 66 -0.70 7.96 -5.11
CA GLN A 66 -0.25 7.85 -3.73
C GLN A 66 -1.44 7.92 -2.76
N LEU A 67 -2.37 8.86 -2.96
CA LEU A 67 -3.58 8.96 -2.13
C LEU A 67 -4.41 7.67 -2.21
N ALA A 68 -4.61 7.11 -3.40
CA ALA A 68 -5.36 5.90 -3.60
C ALA A 68 -4.72 4.69 -2.90
N VAL A 69 -3.40 4.54 -3.00
CA VAL A 69 -2.66 3.46 -2.31
C VAL A 69 -2.78 3.59 -0.79
N ARG A 70 -2.63 4.80 -0.22
CA ARG A 70 -2.84 5.02 1.23
C ARG A 70 -4.26 4.68 1.67
N ALA A 71 -5.26 5.03 0.86
CA ALA A 71 -6.64 4.69 1.14
C ALA A 71 -6.87 3.17 1.13
N ALA A 72 -6.30 2.46 0.16
CA ALA A 72 -6.34 1.00 0.08
C ALA A 72 -5.64 0.35 1.28
N GLU A 73 -4.48 0.87 1.68
CA GLU A 73 -3.71 0.36 2.82
C GLU A 73 -4.50 0.46 4.13
N ARG A 74 -5.18 1.60 4.35
CA ARG A 74 -6.07 1.78 5.51
C ARG A 74 -7.19 0.74 5.54
N ILE A 75 -7.82 0.45 4.39
CA ILE A 75 -8.89 -0.56 4.29
C ILE A 75 -8.32 -1.96 4.57
N ALA A 76 -7.16 -2.29 3.99
CA ALA A 76 -6.51 -3.58 4.21
C ALA A 76 -6.13 -3.80 5.68
N ASN A 77 -5.57 -2.76 6.34
CA ASN A 77 -5.25 -2.79 7.76
C ASN A 77 -6.50 -2.99 8.65
N GLU A 78 -7.61 -2.32 8.36
CA GLU A 78 -8.85 -2.57 9.11
C GLU A 78 -9.38 -3.98 8.88
N HIS A 79 -9.28 -4.51 7.66
CA HIS A 79 -9.65 -5.90 7.40
C HIS A 79 -8.80 -6.91 8.18
N VAL A 80 -7.47 -6.68 8.31
CA VAL A 80 -6.61 -7.48 9.18
C VAL A 80 -7.14 -7.48 10.62
N ARG A 81 -7.46 -6.30 11.16
CA ARG A 81 -7.99 -6.16 12.53
C ARG A 81 -9.33 -6.88 12.70
N ASP A 82 -10.21 -6.80 11.71
CA ASP A 82 -11.51 -7.47 11.77
C ASP A 82 -11.39 -8.98 11.75
N VAL A 83 -10.48 -9.52 10.92
CA VAL A 83 -10.15 -10.95 10.92
C VAL A 83 -9.57 -11.37 12.27
N GLU A 84 -8.66 -10.59 12.85
CA GLU A 84 -8.09 -10.88 14.17
C GLU A 84 -9.12 -10.84 15.29
N ARG A 85 -10.01 -9.82 15.31
CA ARG A 85 -11.14 -9.73 16.24
C ARG A 85 -12.11 -10.91 16.08
N ALA A 86 -12.36 -11.37 14.85
CA ALA A 86 -13.19 -12.54 14.60
C ALA A 86 -12.53 -13.83 15.13
N MET A 87 -11.24 -14.01 14.88
CA MET A 87 -10.46 -15.13 15.42
C MET A 87 -10.46 -15.16 16.95
N GLN A 88 -10.29 -14.00 17.60
CA GLN A 88 -10.33 -13.88 19.06
C GLN A 88 -11.70 -14.28 19.63
N ARG A 89 -12.79 -13.76 19.05
CA ARG A 89 -14.17 -14.10 19.46
C ARG A 89 -14.49 -15.59 19.33
N LEU A 90 -13.87 -16.26 18.35
CA LEU A 90 -14.05 -17.69 18.09
C LEU A 90 -13.05 -18.58 18.87
N GLY A 91 -12.17 -18.00 19.70
CA GLY A 91 -11.15 -18.76 20.42
C GLY A 91 -10.09 -19.40 19.51
N LEU A 92 -9.86 -18.84 18.33
CA LEU A 92 -8.96 -19.37 17.30
C LEU A 92 -7.55 -18.76 17.34
N MET A 93 -7.31 -17.77 18.20
CA MET A 93 -5.97 -17.23 18.41
C MET A 93 -5.20 -18.10 19.41
N PRO A 94 -3.98 -18.57 19.07
CA PRO A 94 -3.12 -19.17 20.06
C PRO A 94 -2.80 -18.11 21.12
N GLU A 95 -2.90 -18.45 22.41
CA GLU A 95 -2.40 -17.61 23.49
C GLU A 95 -0.95 -17.23 23.16
N LYS A 96 -0.61 -15.94 23.32
CA LYS A 96 0.79 -15.52 23.27
C LYS A 96 1.51 -16.32 24.35
N VAL A 97 2.27 -17.33 23.95
CA VAL A 97 3.34 -17.87 24.78
C VAL A 97 4.36 -16.74 24.87
N SER A 98 4.28 -15.96 25.96
CA SER A 98 5.33 -15.03 26.34
C SER A 98 6.62 -15.84 26.48
N ALA A 99 7.54 -15.62 25.54
CA ALA A 99 8.93 -16.06 25.65
C ALA A 99 9.77 -14.87 26.15
#